data_AF-A0A103EF64-F1
#
_entry.id   AF-A0A103EF64-F1
#
_cell.length_a   1.000
_cell.length_b   1.000
_cell.length_c   1.000
_cell.angle_alpha   90.00
_cell.angle_beta   90.00
_cell.angle_gamma   90.00
#
_symmetry.space_group_name_H-M   'P 1'
#
loop_
_entity.id
_entity.type
_entity.pdbx_description
1 polymer ?
#
loop_
_entity_poly.entity_id
_entity_poly.type
_entity_poly.pdbx_seq_one_letter_code
_entity_poly.pdbx_strand_id
1 'polypeptide(L)'
;MRCMVRSMLKCLGYLLLLFVIVLMALAALLVYVRTYDGSGGVCPDMDKSKIEAHIRGYANRKFPRADLAFNEEFSYMSDLAQWKVPYYVGGYRYVAKMNCAGYILDDVGPYN
;
A
#
# COMPACT_ATOMS: atom_id res chain seq x y z
N MET A 1 -42.08 6.14 -37.91
CA MET A 1 -40.70 6.50 -37.46
C MET A 1 -40.57 6.78 -35.94
N ARG A 2 -41.57 7.38 -35.25
CA ARG A 2 -41.47 7.70 -33.80
C ARG A 2 -41.26 6.51 -32.85
N CYS A 3 -41.80 5.32 -33.14
CA CYS A 3 -41.59 4.13 -32.31
C CYS A 3 -40.14 3.60 -32.33
N MET A 4 -39.45 3.76 -33.47
CA MET A 4 -38.08 3.26 -33.65
C MET A 4 -37.08 4.12 -32.86
N VAL A 5 -37.27 5.45 -32.86
CA VAL A 5 -36.45 6.40 -32.08
C VAL A 5 -36.59 6.17 -30.58
N ARG A 6 -37.81 5.86 -30.09
CA ARG A 6 -38.06 5.59 -28.66
C ARG A 6 -37.42 4.29 -28.18
N SER A 7 -37.32 3.29 -29.06
CA SER A 7 -36.60 2.03 -28.78
C SER A 7 -35.09 2.23 -28.78
N MET A 8 -34.56 3.01 -29.73
CA MET A 8 -33.13 3.34 -29.78
C MET A 8 -32.68 4.22 -28.62
N LEU A 9 -33.52 5.16 -28.16
CA LEU A 9 -33.21 6.00 -26.99
C LEU A 9 -33.14 5.17 -25.70
N LYS A 10 -33.99 4.14 -25.58
CA LYS A 10 -33.92 3.17 -24.47
C LYS A 10 -32.66 2.31 -24.55
N CYS A 11 -32.32 1.78 -25.73
CA CYS A 11 -31.07 1.03 -25.92
C CYS A 11 -29.84 1.88 -25.59
N LEU A 12 -29.81 3.14 -26.02
CA LEU A 12 -28.74 4.08 -25.70
C LEU A 12 -28.67 4.36 -24.18
N GLY A 13 -29.82 4.53 -23.53
CA GLY A 13 -29.90 4.69 -22.08
C GLY A 13 -29.40 3.46 -21.31
N TYR A 14 -29.76 2.25 -21.73
CA TYR A 14 -29.26 1.01 -21.14
C TYR A 14 -27.75 0.84 -21.34
N LEU A 15 -27.22 1.22 -22.51
CA LEU A 15 -25.79 1.19 -22.81
C LEU A 15 -25.00 2.16 -21.92
N LEU A 16 -25.50 3.39 -21.74
CA LEU A 16 -24.91 4.36 -20.82
C LEU A 16 -24.93 3.87 -19.36
N LEU A 17 -26.04 3.27 -18.93
CA LEU A 17 -26.18 2.77 -17.57
C LEU A 17 -25.23 1.59 -17.29
N LEU A 18 -25.08 0.68 -18.26
CA LEU A 18 -24.06 -0.38 -18.22
C LEU A 18 -22.64 0.18 -18.16
N PHE A 19 -22.33 1.20 -18.95
CA PHE A 19 -21.01 1.84 -18.94
C PHE A 19 -20.69 2.46 -17.58
N VAL A 20 -21.65 3.15 -16.95
CA VAL A 20 -21.48 3.71 -15.60
C VAL A 20 -21.26 2.61 -14.56
N ILE A 21 -21.99 1.49 -14.63
CA ILE A 21 -21.79 0.34 -13.73
C ILE A 21 -20.38 -0.23 -13.89
N VAL A 22 -19.90 -0.39 -15.12
CA VAL A 22 -18.55 -0.90 -15.39
C VAL A 22 -17.48 0.06 -14.85
N LEU A 23 -17.66 1.37 -15.01
CA LEU A 23 -16.75 2.37 -14.45
C LEU A 23 -16.74 2.35 -12.92
N MET A 24 -17.91 2.23 -12.28
CA MET A 24 -18.03 2.09 -10.82
C MET A 24 -17.36 0.82 -10.33
N ALA A 25 -17.54 -0.31 -11.03
CA ALA A 25 -16.89 -1.57 -10.71
C ALA A 25 -15.36 -1.48 -10.86
N LEU A 26 -14.86 -0.83 -11.92
CA LEU A 26 -13.43 -0.56 -12.10
C LEU A 26 -12.86 0.34 -11.01
N ALA A 27 -13.57 1.41 -10.63
CA ALA A 27 -13.16 2.29 -9.55
C ALA A 27 -13.12 1.54 -8.20
N ALA A 28 -14.15 0.73 -7.91
CA ALA A 28 -14.19 -0.12 -6.72
C ALA A 28 -13.06 -1.16 -6.73
N LEU A 29 -12.76 -1.75 -7.89
CA LEU A 29 -11.65 -2.70 -8.04
C LEU A 29 -10.29 -2.03 -7.86
N LEU A 30 -10.11 -0.79 -8.33
CA LEU A 30 -8.87 -0.02 -8.12
C LEU A 30 -8.69 0.36 -6.65
N VAL A 31 -9.76 0.75 -5.97
CA VAL A 31 -9.74 0.99 -4.52
C VAL A 31 -9.44 -0.31 -3.79
N TYR A 32 -10.14 -1.39 -4.14
CA TYR A 32 -9.90 -2.71 -3.57
C TYR A 32 -8.47 -3.17 -3.81
N VAL A 33 -7.91 -3.09 -5.00
CA VAL A 33 -6.50 -3.47 -5.24
C VAL A 33 -5.54 -2.56 -4.50
N ARG A 34 -5.85 -1.27 -4.33
CA ARG A 34 -5.04 -0.38 -3.49
C ARG A 34 -5.13 -0.68 -2.00
N THR A 35 -6.22 -1.27 -1.53
CA THR A 35 -6.45 -1.57 -0.11
C THR A 35 -6.30 -3.05 0.24
N TYR A 36 -6.35 -3.93 -0.75
CA TYR A 36 -6.35 -5.38 -0.66
C TYR A 36 -5.11 -5.92 -1.36
N ASP A 37 -3.98 -5.75 -0.69
CA ASP A 37 -2.79 -6.52 -0.97
C ASP A 37 -2.90 -7.84 -0.19
N GLY A 38 -3.09 -8.93 -0.93
CA GLY A 38 -3.43 -10.26 -0.42
C GLY A 38 -2.69 -10.67 0.86
N SER A 39 -3.46 -11.22 1.80
CA SER A 39 -3.01 -11.84 3.04
C SER A 39 -2.05 -11.00 3.91
N GLY A 40 -2.62 -10.08 4.69
CA GLY A 40 -2.10 -9.81 6.04
C GLY A 40 -1.70 -8.39 6.40
N GLY A 41 -1.87 -7.37 5.56
CA GLY A 41 -1.48 -6.00 5.91
C GLY A 41 -2.57 -4.98 5.61
N VAL A 42 -3.47 -4.74 6.55
CA VAL A 42 -4.29 -3.52 6.54
C VAL A 42 -3.35 -2.38 6.94
N CYS A 43 -2.93 -1.55 5.99
CA CYS A 43 -2.25 -0.29 6.31
C CYS A 43 -3.28 0.81 6.24
N PRO A 44 -3.65 1.43 7.36
CA PRO A 44 -2.72 1.88 8.41
C PRO A 44 -2.72 1.04 9.71
N ASP A 45 -3.54 0.00 9.83
CA ASP A 45 -3.77 -0.72 11.09
C ASP A 45 -2.73 -1.82 11.39
N MET A 46 -1.53 -1.73 10.82
CA MET A 46 -0.47 -2.71 11.04
C MET A 46 0.19 -2.49 12.40
N ASP A 47 0.23 -3.53 13.22
CA ASP A 47 0.89 -3.48 14.53
C ASP A 47 2.38 -3.17 14.40
N LYS A 48 2.89 -2.30 15.29
CA LYS A 48 4.30 -1.89 15.33
C LYS A 48 5.24 -3.09 15.39
N SER A 49 4.91 -4.12 16.18
CA SER A 49 5.70 -5.34 16.32
C SER A 49 5.85 -6.11 15.00
N LYS A 50 4.80 -6.11 14.17
CA LYS A 50 4.81 -6.74 12.86
C LYS A 50 5.72 -5.98 11.90
N ILE A 51 5.66 -4.65 11.91
CA ILE A 51 6.54 -3.79 11.13
C ILE A 51 8.00 -4.04 11.53
N GLU A 52 8.31 -4.06 12.82
CA GLU A 52 9.65 -4.36 13.33
C GLU A 52 10.15 -5.74 12.88
N ALA A 53 9.29 -6.76 12.86
CA ALA A 53 9.65 -8.10 12.40
C ALA A 53 10.08 -8.10 10.92
N HIS A 54 9.37 -7.37 10.07
CA HIS A 54 9.73 -7.20 8.66
C HIS A 54 11.08 -6.48 8.50
N ILE A 55 11.29 -5.36 9.22
CA ILE A 55 12.56 -4.64 9.19
C ILE A 55 13.70 -5.49 9.73
N ARG A 56 13.53 -6.19 10.86
CA ARG A 56 14.55 -7.11 11.40
C ARG A 56 14.89 -8.19 10.39
N GLY A 57 13.91 -8.78 9.73
CA GLY A 57 14.12 -9.78 8.68
C GLY A 57 14.97 -9.24 7.53
N TYR A 58 14.69 -8.02 7.07
CA TYR A 58 15.50 -7.34 6.06
C TYR A 58 16.90 -6.99 6.55
N ALA A 59 17.00 -6.32 7.69
CA ALA A 59 18.25 -5.81 8.24
C ALA A 59 19.20 -6.94 8.62
N ASN A 60 18.72 -8.07 9.14
CA ASN A 60 19.56 -9.25 9.42
C ASN A 60 20.20 -9.84 8.16
N ARG A 61 19.56 -9.72 6.99
CA ARG A 61 20.15 -10.14 5.71
C ARG A 61 21.22 -9.15 5.23
N LYS A 62 21.00 -7.84 5.45
CA LYS A 62 21.91 -6.77 5.05
C LYS A 62 23.11 -6.62 6.00
N PHE A 63 22.88 -6.78 7.30
CA PHE A 63 23.83 -6.61 8.40
C PHE A 63 23.79 -7.83 9.31
N PRO A 64 24.50 -8.92 8.96
CA PRO A 64 24.49 -10.14 9.74
C PRO A 64 24.99 -9.91 11.18
N ARG A 65 24.22 -10.37 12.16
CA ARG A 65 24.54 -10.30 13.62
C ARG A 65 24.60 -8.89 14.21
N ALA A 66 24.13 -7.87 13.51
CA ALA A 66 24.07 -6.53 14.07
C ALA A 66 22.90 -6.39 15.04
N ASP A 67 23.10 -5.64 16.12
CA ASP A 67 22.02 -5.29 17.03
C ASP A 67 21.15 -4.18 16.41
N LEU A 68 19.83 -4.35 16.56
CA LEU A 68 18.80 -3.58 15.88
C LEU A 68 17.90 -2.90 16.92
N ALA A 69 17.87 -1.58 16.89
CA ALA A 69 17.05 -0.76 17.77
C ALA A 69 16.03 0.08 17.00
N PHE A 70 14.85 0.24 17.60
CA PHE A 70 13.70 1.00 17.05
C PHE A 70 13.27 2.07 18.06
N ASN A 71 14.06 3.14 18.13
CA ASN A 71 13.92 4.16 19.18
C ASN A 71 13.05 5.36 18.77
N GLU A 72 12.61 5.39 17.51
CA GLU A 72 11.77 6.46 16.96
C GLU A 72 10.38 5.94 16.60
N GLU A 73 9.44 6.88 16.44
CA GLU A 73 8.09 6.57 15.96
C GLU A 73 8.07 6.23 14.47
N PHE A 74 7.15 5.35 14.08
CA PHE A 74 6.95 4.97 12.70
C PHE A 74 5.87 5.86 12.10
N SER A 75 6.08 6.33 10.87
CA SER A 75 5.11 7.21 10.21
C SER A 75 4.55 6.53 8.96
N TYR A 76 3.22 6.52 8.84
CA TYR A 76 2.54 6.03 7.65
C TYR A 76 2.37 7.16 6.61
N MET A 77 2.80 6.90 5.38
CA MET A 77 2.66 7.76 4.21
C MET A 77 1.44 7.27 3.43
N SER A 78 0.28 7.89 3.67
CA SER A 78 -1.02 7.46 3.14
C SER A 78 -1.18 7.67 1.62
N ASP A 79 -0.45 8.64 1.07
CA ASP A 79 -0.37 8.92 -0.36
C ASP A 79 0.30 7.79 -1.15
N LEU A 80 1.29 7.14 -0.54
CA LEU A 80 2.08 6.06 -1.13
C LEU A 80 1.73 4.67 -0.61
N ALA A 81 0.83 4.59 0.37
CA ALA A 81 0.51 3.38 1.13
C ALA A 81 1.76 2.68 1.69
N GLN A 82 2.64 3.45 2.33
CA GLN A 82 3.95 2.98 2.79
C GLN A 82 4.23 3.39 4.24
N TRP A 83 4.94 2.52 4.95
CA TRP A 83 5.51 2.84 6.25
C TRP A 83 6.93 3.37 6.09
N LYS A 84 7.21 4.49 6.74
CA LYS A 84 8.56 5.00 6.94
C LYS A 84 9.01 4.61 8.35
N VAL A 85 10.06 3.81 8.42
CA VAL A 85 10.50 3.13 9.64
C VAL A 85 11.96 3.48 9.90
N PRO A 86 12.23 4.40 10.85
CA PRO A 86 13.59 4.63 11.32
C PRO A 86 14.06 3.44 12.17
N TYR A 87 15.30 3.01 11.97
CA TYR A 87 15.94 1.96 12.76
C TYR A 87 17.44 2.21 12.88
N TYR A 88 18.06 1.61 13.89
CA TYR A 88 19.48 1.80 14.17
C TYR A 88 20.24 0.49 14.06
N VAL A 89 21.43 0.56 13.48
CA VAL A 89 22.37 -0.56 13.35
C VAL A 89 23.75 -0.08 13.76
N GLY A 90 24.29 -0.63 14.85
CA GLY A 90 25.62 -0.25 15.34
C GLY A 90 25.76 1.24 15.65
N GLY A 91 24.69 1.88 16.14
CA GLY A 91 24.66 3.31 16.47
C GLY A 91 24.34 4.24 15.29
N TYR A 92 24.37 3.75 14.06
CA TYR A 92 23.99 4.54 12.88
C TYR A 92 22.51 4.43 12.58
N ARG A 93 21.91 5.56 12.21
CA ARG A 93 20.49 5.64 11.88
C ARG A 93 20.24 5.34 10.41
N TYR A 94 19.22 4.53 10.14
CA TYR A 94 18.70 4.20 8.83
C TYR A 94 17.21 4.50 8.79
N VAL A 95 16.66 4.73 7.60
CA VAL A 95 15.23 4.92 7.40
C VAL A 95 14.77 4.07 6.23
N ALA A 96 14.03 3.01 6.54
CA ALA A 96 13.42 2.14 5.53
C ALA A 96 12.05 2.67 5.13
N LYS A 97 11.71 2.57 3.85
CA LYS A 97 10.33 2.63 3.34
C LYS A 97 9.86 1.23 3.03
N MET A 98 8.73 0.86 3.60
CA MET A 98 8.17 -0.48 3.51
C MET A 98 6.74 -0.40 3.01
N ASN A 99 6.37 -1.25 2.05
CA ASN A 99 4.97 -1.36 1.65
C ASN A 99 4.16 -2.24 2.63
N CYS A 100 2.86 -2.35 2.39
CA CYS A 100 1.93 -3.08 3.26
C CYS A 100 2.15 -4.59 3.31
N ALA A 101 2.82 -5.15 2.30
CA ALA A 101 3.23 -6.55 2.30
C ALA A 101 4.57 -6.80 3.01
N GLY A 102 5.18 -5.76 3.59
CA GLY A 102 6.45 -5.89 4.32
C GLY A 102 7.70 -5.87 3.44
N TYR A 103 7.57 -5.51 2.17
CA TYR A 103 8.72 -5.34 1.27
C TYR A 103 9.36 -3.98 1.49
N ILE A 104 10.69 -3.98 1.62
CA ILE A 104 11.49 -2.76 1.69
C ILE A 104 11.70 -2.24 0.27
N LEU A 105 11.18 -1.04 0.00
CA LEU A 105 11.26 -0.36 -1.29
C LEU A 105 12.46 0.57 -1.37
N ASP A 106 12.84 1.14 -0.23
CA ASP A 106 13.91 2.11 -0.11
C ASP A 106 14.52 1.98 1.28
N ASP A 107 15.82 2.18 1.41
CA ASP A 107 16.53 2.16 2.70
C ASP A 107 17.71 3.13 2.62
N VAL A 108 17.55 4.26 3.29
CA VAL A 108 18.49 5.38 3.23
C VAL A 108 19.26 5.52 4.53
N GLY A 109 20.55 5.84 4.40
CA GLY A 109 21.51 5.96 5.49
C GLY A 109 22.87 5.35 5.12
N PRO A 110 23.80 5.24 6.08
CA PRO A 110 23.67 5.69 7.46
C PRO A 110 23.61 7.21 7.60
N TYR A 111 22.83 7.67 8.58
CA TYR A 111 22.89 9.03 9.11
C TYR A 111 23.60 9.00 10.48
N ASN A 112 24.39 10.04 10.75
CA ASN A 112 25.05 10.25 12.05
C ASN A 112 24.10 10.89 13.06
#